data_AF-A0AAU5WPW8-F1
#
_entry.id   AF-A0AAU5WPW8-F1
#
_cell.length_a   1.000
_cell.length_b   1.000
_cell.length_c   1.000
_cell.angle_alpha   90.00
_cell.angle_beta   90.00
_cell.angle_gamma   90.00
#
_symmetry.space_group_name_H-M   'P 1'
#
loop_
_entity.id
_entity.type
_entity.pdbx_description
1 polymer ?
#
loop_
_entity_poly.entity_id
_entity_poly.type
_entity_poly.pdbx_seq_one_letter_code
_entity_poly.pdbx_strand_id
1 'polypeptide(L)'
;MAKKERQQIPAGVRRALFDAADRRCSMCLRNVDIDGSTAHIGEMGHIAPSSPGGPRAEMDRPAEIDGVANLMLLCPACHRTIDKAPALWPGETLLAIKAEHEGWVAVERARPAPVKEVAEDPLGLGEVVEIGEDLFRVAGAPVEEWSADNATVVSRTFALGRDGRHVWLRRAESREPGPETLRWRAELAAEQDLLGEGLPGLPAVAAAALTPAELVLAVDVPSFTSMGDFYEGRGRAAETVKVLGAALEDVCAGLAALHAKGVAHGDLTLGSILTDRRGALALRDTGRAFAHSSDPSDRFAPADDVRALAELVHLIVTGRSPVPMVSASILNPAVPEGFARALARALSEDPAERGHISELGAQLRR
;
A
#
# COMPACT_ATOMS: atom_id res chain seq x y z
N MET A 1 -3.52 -43.30 32.87
CA MET A 1 -4.57 -43.42 31.83
C MET A 1 -3.89 -43.38 30.47
N ALA A 2 -3.94 -44.46 29.70
CA ALA A 2 -3.32 -44.52 28.37
C ALA A 2 -4.00 -43.50 27.44
N LYS A 3 -3.21 -42.60 26.85
CA LYS A 3 -3.67 -41.66 25.83
C LYS A 3 -4.08 -42.50 24.62
N LYS A 4 -5.39 -42.69 24.45
CA LYS A 4 -5.99 -43.46 23.35
C LYS A 4 -5.44 -42.88 22.03
N GLU A 5 -4.56 -43.62 21.36
CA GLU A 5 -4.08 -43.24 20.02
C GLU A 5 -5.31 -43.07 19.13
N ARG A 6 -5.61 -41.82 18.75
CA ARG A 6 -6.63 -41.56 17.74
C ARG A 6 -6.08 -42.13 16.44
N GLN A 7 -6.72 -43.19 15.96
CA GLN A 7 -6.40 -43.79 14.67
C GLN A 7 -6.35 -42.68 13.62
N GLN A 8 -5.19 -42.50 13.00
CA GLN A 8 -4.94 -41.37 12.12
C GLN A 8 -5.63 -41.67 10.78
N ILE A 9 -6.57 -40.81 10.34
CA ILE A 9 -7.27 -40.96 9.06
C ILE A 9 -6.21 -41.14 7.94
N PRO A 10 -6.31 -42.19 7.09
CA PRO A 10 -5.30 -42.48 6.08
C PRO A 10 -5.03 -41.28 5.17
N ALA A 11 -3.75 -41.07 4.80
CA ALA A 11 -3.34 -39.92 4.00
C ALA A 11 -4.08 -39.82 2.64
N GLY A 12 -4.37 -40.97 2.00
CA GLY A 12 -5.13 -41.02 0.76
C GLY A 12 -6.58 -40.53 0.91
N VAL A 13 -7.26 -40.96 1.99
CA VAL A 13 -8.61 -40.49 2.34
C VAL A 13 -8.60 -38.99 2.63
N ARG A 14 -7.61 -38.52 3.42
CA ARG A 14 -7.47 -37.10 3.74
C ARG A 14 -7.34 -36.25 2.47
N ARG A 15 -6.44 -36.64 1.56
CA ARG A 15 -6.27 -35.93 0.29
C ARG A 15 -7.57 -35.91 -0.52
N ALA A 16 -8.24 -37.07 -0.65
CA ALA A 16 -9.50 -37.15 -1.37
C ALA A 16 -10.60 -36.26 -0.77
N LEU A 17 -10.70 -36.19 0.57
CA LEU A 17 -11.65 -35.31 1.24
C LEU A 17 -11.34 -33.83 1.01
N PHE A 18 -10.06 -33.44 1.09
CA PHE A 18 -9.63 -32.06 0.83
C PHE A 18 -9.91 -31.64 -0.62
N ASP A 19 -9.64 -32.53 -1.57
CA ASP A 19 -9.90 -32.29 -2.98
C ASP A 19 -11.41 -32.24 -3.28
N ALA A 20 -12.22 -33.08 -2.62
CA ALA A 20 -13.69 -33.06 -2.77
C ALA A 20 -14.32 -31.77 -2.23
N ALA A 21 -13.79 -31.24 -1.13
CA ALA A 21 -14.28 -30.02 -0.51
C ALA A 21 -13.61 -28.73 -1.04
N ASP A 22 -12.81 -28.82 -2.10
CA ASP A 22 -12.03 -27.71 -2.66
C ASP A 22 -11.24 -26.94 -1.58
N ARG A 23 -10.73 -27.67 -0.58
CA ARG A 23 -9.96 -27.11 0.54
C ARG A 23 -10.72 -26.01 1.31
N ARG A 24 -12.06 -26.07 1.31
CA ARG A 24 -12.95 -25.16 2.03
C ARG A 24 -13.77 -25.92 3.07
N CYS A 25 -14.06 -25.26 4.18
CA CYS A 25 -14.97 -25.76 5.20
C CYS A 25 -16.36 -25.99 4.60
N SER A 26 -16.92 -27.19 4.73
CA SER A 26 -18.22 -27.54 4.15
C SER A 26 -19.41 -26.79 4.74
N MET A 27 -19.24 -26.12 5.89
CA MET A 27 -20.32 -25.35 6.52
C MET A 27 -20.27 -23.85 6.25
N CYS A 28 -19.07 -23.27 6.13
CA CYS A 28 -18.91 -21.81 6.07
C CYS A 28 -18.05 -21.33 4.91
N LEU A 29 -17.65 -22.23 4.01
CA LEU A 29 -16.85 -21.99 2.81
C LEU A 29 -15.48 -21.34 3.06
N ARG A 30 -15.06 -21.17 4.31
CA ARG A 30 -13.74 -20.66 4.67
C ARG A 30 -12.65 -21.59 4.13
N ASN A 31 -11.66 -21.04 3.42
CA ASN A 31 -10.44 -21.78 3.05
C ASN A 31 -9.78 -22.35 4.31
N VAL A 32 -9.45 -23.64 4.27
CA VAL A 32 -8.80 -24.34 5.39
C VAL A 32 -7.33 -24.64 5.13
N ASP A 33 -6.82 -24.32 3.94
CA ASP A 33 -5.39 -24.35 3.63
C ASP A 33 -4.71 -23.05 4.09
N ILE A 34 -3.41 -23.17 4.34
CA ILE A 34 -2.52 -22.04 4.66
C ILE A 34 -1.63 -21.81 3.43
N ASP A 35 -1.75 -20.64 2.81
CA ASP A 35 -0.92 -20.13 1.72
C ASP A 35 -0.81 -21.05 0.48
N GLY A 36 -1.89 -21.77 0.16
CA GLY A 36 -1.92 -22.70 -0.98
C GLY A 36 -0.94 -23.89 -0.87
N SER A 37 -0.38 -24.12 0.33
CA SER A 37 0.61 -25.15 0.62
C SER A 37 -0.04 -26.47 1.07
N THR A 38 0.76 -27.44 1.52
CA THR A 38 0.27 -28.67 2.17
C THR A 38 -0.13 -28.46 3.63
N ALA A 39 0.17 -27.29 4.22
CA ALA A 39 -0.24 -26.95 5.57
C ALA A 39 -1.71 -26.50 5.60
N HIS A 40 -2.46 -26.98 6.58
CA HIS A 40 -3.90 -26.71 6.68
C HIS A 40 -4.37 -26.64 8.14
N ILE A 41 -5.43 -25.87 8.38
CA ILE A 41 -6.22 -25.86 9.62
C ILE A 41 -7.45 -26.78 9.55
N GLY A 42 -7.68 -27.41 8.39
CA GLY A 42 -8.85 -28.26 8.16
C GLY A 42 -8.86 -29.49 9.06
N GLU A 43 -10.02 -29.76 9.66
CA GLU A 43 -10.30 -30.93 10.49
C GLU A 43 -11.29 -31.84 9.77
N MET A 44 -11.09 -33.15 9.91
CA MET A 44 -11.97 -34.16 9.30
C MET A 44 -13.00 -34.61 10.35
N GLY A 45 -14.18 -34.01 10.28
CA GLY A 45 -15.28 -34.30 11.19
C GLY A 45 -16.04 -35.56 10.76
N HIS A 46 -16.24 -36.48 11.69
CA HIS A 46 -17.08 -37.66 11.47
C HIS A 46 -18.56 -37.28 11.52
N ILE A 47 -19.32 -37.69 10.50
CA ILE A 47 -20.78 -37.53 10.43
C ILE A 47 -21.43 -38.54 11.39
N ALA A 48 -21.26 -39.84 11.10
CA ALA A 48 -21.54 -40.91 12.05
C ALA A 48 -20.33 -41.12 12.98
N PRO A 49 -20.53 -41.30 14.29
CA PRO A 49 -19.44 -41.26 15.26
C PRO A 49 -18.40 -42.36 15.06
N SER A 50 -17.13 -42.01 15.28
CA SER A 50 -16.03 -42.96 15.24
C SER A 50 -16.01 -43.96 16.41
N SER A 51 -16.80 -43.71 17.46
CA SER A 51 -16.92 -44.63 18.61
C SER A 51 -18.33 -44.64 19.20
N PRO A 52 -18.75 -45.71 19.91
CA PRO A 52 -20.12 -45.85 20.43
C PRO A 52 -20.60 -44.73 21.37
N GLY A 53 -19.69 -43.95 21.97
CA GLY A 53 -20.03 -42.82 22.84
C GLY A 53 -19.75 -41.45 22.22
N GLY A 54 -19.57 -41.39 20.90
CA GLY A 54 -19.33 -40.13 20.19
C GLY A 54 -20.60 -39.29 20.03
N PRO A 55 -20.48 -38.05 19.54
CA PRO A 55 -21.63 -37.25 19.12
C PRO A 55 -22.45 -38.03 18.08
N ARG A 56 -23.78 -38.00 18.18
CA ARG A 56 -24.70 -38.75 17.29
C ARG A 56 -24.58 -40.28 17.42
N ALA A 57 -24.39 -40.79 18.65
CA ALA A 57 -24.27 -42.22 18.96
C ALA A 57 -25.45 -43.08 18.48
N GLU A 58 -26.61 -42.45 18.29
CA GLU A 58 -27.83 -43.05 17.75
C GLU A 58 -27.75 -43.37 16.24
N MET A 59 -26.79 -42.79 15.50
CA MET A 59 -26.62 -43.04 14.08
C MET A 59 -25.85 -44.35 13.83
N ASP A 60 -26.31 -45.15 12.86
CA ASP A 60 -25.62 -46.35 12.43
C ASP A 60 -24.22 -46.03 11.88
N ARG A 61 -23.22 -46.75 12.38
CA ARG A 61 -21.83 -46.58 11.93
C ARG A 61 -21.61 -47.30 10.60
N PRO A 62 -21.08 -46.64 9.58
CA PRO A 62 -20.78 -47.29 8.30
C PRO A 62 -19.63 -48.29 8.44
N ALA A 63 -19.54 -49.22 7.49
CA ALA A 63 -18.42 -50.17 7.43
C ALA A 63 -17.07 -49.45 7.30
N GLU A 64 -17.02 -48.36 6.53
CA GLU A 64 -15.87 -47.48 6.39
C GLU A 64 -16.04 -46.23 7.27
N ILE A 65 -15.78 -46.36 8.58
CA ILE A 65 -15.91 -45.26 9.55
C ILE A 65 -15.06 -44.05 9.15
N ASP A 66 -13.84 -44.28 8.68
CA ASP A 66 -12.91 -43.24 8.21
C ASP A 66 -13.01 -43.01 6.69
N GLY A 67 -14.09 -43.45 6.04
CA GLY A 67 -14.30 -43.25 4.61
C GLY A 67 -14.69 -41.81 4.28
N VAL A 68 -14.34 -41.31 3.08
CA VAL A 68 -14.68 -39.95 2.61
C VAL A 68 -16.19 -39.68 2.69
N ALA A 69 -17.02 -40.70 2.50
CA ALA A 69 -18.47 -40.61 2.62
C ALA A 69 -18.96 -40.26 4.04
N ASN A 70 -18.24 -40.71 5.08
CA ASN A 70 -18.57 -40.42 6.48
C ASN A 70 -17.82 -39.21 7.06
N LEU A 71 -16.94 -38.59 6.27
CA LEU A 71 -16.13 -37.45 6.69
C LEU A 71 -16.60 -36.16 6.02
N MET A 72 -16.56 -35.07 6.79
CA MET A 72 -16.77 -33.71 6.31
C MET A 72 -15.52 -32.88 6.62
N LEU A 73 -15.11 -32.02 5.69
CA LEU A 73 -14.02 -31.09 5.93
C LEU A 73 -14.54 -29.84 6.64
N LEU A 74 -13.99 -29.53 7.81
CA LEU A 74 -14.46 -28.41 8.64
C LEU A 74 -13.31 -27.55 9.12
N CYS A 75 -13.57 -26.25 9.32
CA CYS A 75 -12.67 -25.43 10.12
C CYS A 75 -12.83 -25.76 11.62
N PRO A 76 -11.84 -25.46 12.47
CA PRO A 76 -11.89 -25.82 13.90
C PRO A 76 -13.09 -25.24 14.66
N ALA A 77 -13.62 -24.11 14.21
CA ALA A 77 -14.80 -23.47 14.80
C ALA A 77 -16.09 -24.25 14.47
N CYS A 78 -16.31 -24.58 13.19
CA CYS A 78 -17.48 -25.34 12.74
C CYS A 78 -17.46 -26.76 13.30
N HIS A 79 -16.30 -27.43 13.29
CA HIS A 79 -16.16 -28.76 13.86
C HIS A 79 -16.54 -28.79 15.36
N ARG A 80 -16.01 -27.85 16.15
CA ARG A 80 -16.37 -27.71 17.56
C ARG A 80 -17.86 -27.42 17.77
N THR A 81 -18.50 -26.71 16.85
CA THR A 81 -19.92 -26.35 16.93
C THR A 81 -20.81 -27.59 16.79
N ILE A 82 -20.55 -28.42 15.78
CA ILE A 82 -21.36 -29.63 15.52
C ILE A 82 -21.12 -30.73 16.56
N ASP A 83 -19.94 -30.78 17.17
CA ASP A 83 -19.62 -31.74 18.23
C ASP A 83 -20.26 -31.37 19.56
N LYS A 84 -20.39 -30.07 19.86
CA LYS A 84 -20.98 -29.59 21.11
C LYS A 84 -22.50 -29.57 21.11
N ALA A 85 -23.13 -29.58 19.92
CA ALA A 85 -24.58 -29.48 19.79
C ALA A 85 -25.14 -30.55 18.82
N PRO A 86 -24.92 -31.86 19.06
CA PRO A 86 -25.34 -32.92 18.13
C PRO A 86 -26.86 -32.95 17.86
N ALA A 87 -27.69 -32.53 18.82
CA ALA A 87 -29.13 -32.44 18.63
C ALA A 87 -29.55 -31.35 17.62
N LEU A 88 -28.76 -30.28 17.46
CA LEU A 88 -28.99 -29.23 16.45
C LEU A 88 -28.35 -29.58 15.10
N TRP A 89 -27.42 -30.54 15.10
CA TRP A 89 -26.67 -30.98 13.93
C TRP A 89 -26.77 -32.50 13.79
N PRO A 90 -27.98 -33.04 13.56
CA PRO A 90 -28.15 -34.47 13.34
C PRO A 90 -27.43 -34.90 12.06
N GLY A 91 -27.09 -36.19 11.95
CA GLY A 91 -26.27 -36.66 10.84
C GLY A 91 -26.90 -36.46 9.46
N GLU A 92 -28.24 -36.48 9.35
CA GLU A 92 -28.96 -36.15 8.10
C GLU A 92 -28.65 -34.71 7.64
N THR A 93 -28.63 -33.75 8.57
CA THR A 93 -28.28 -32.36 8.27
C THR A 93 -26.82 -32.25 7.82
N LEU A 94 -25.90 -32.97 8.46
CA LEU A 94 -24.49 -32.98 8.05
C LEU A 94 -24.30 -33.61 6.66
N LEU A 95 -25.02 -34.68 6.36
CA LEU A 95 -25.00 -35.28 5.01
C LEU A 95 -25.51 -34.29 3.96
N ALA A 96 -26.59 -33.56 4.25
CA ALA A 96 -27.13 -32.53 3.36
C ALA A 96 -26.11 -31.40 3.12
N ILE A 97 -25.48 -30.88 4.18
CA ILE A 97 -24.44 -29.84 4.10
C ILE A 97 -23.24 -30.32 3.24
N LYS A 98 -22.78 -31.56 3.46
CA LYS A 98 -21.68 -32.12 2.69
C LYS A 98 -22.04 -32.21 1.20
N ALA A 99 -23.22 -32.73 0.90
CA ALA A 99 -23.70 -32.89 -0.48
C ALA A 99 -23.88 -31.53 -1.18
N GLU A 100 -24.42 -30.53 -0.48
CA GLU A 100 -24.56 -29.17 -1.00
C GLU A 100 -23.20 -28.55 -1.32
N HIS A 101 -22.23 -28.65 -0.39
CA HIS A 101 -20.88 -28.13 -0.59
C HIS A 101 -20.16 -28.79 -1.76
N GLU A 102 -20.16 -30.14 -1.82
CA GLU A 102 -19.51 -30.88 -2.90
C GLU A 102 -20.19 -30.62 -4.26
N GLY A 103 -21.51 -30.42 -4.27
CA GLY A 103 -22.26 -29.98 -5.44
C GLY A 103 -21.84 -28.57 -5.90
N TRP A 104 -21.73 -27.63 -4.96
CA TRP A 104 -21.23 -26.28 -5.23
C TRP A 104 -19.80 -26.29 -5.81
N VAL A 105 -18.89 -27.10 -5.25
CA VAL A 105 -17.52 -27.29 -5.79
C VAL A 105 -17.56 -27.80 -7.23
N ALA A 106 -18.40 -28.79 -7.52
CA ALA A 106 -18.52 -29.34 -8.86
C ALA A 106 -19.00 -28.27 -9.87
N VAL A 107 -19.95 -27.42 -9.48
CA VAL A 107 -20.44 -26.31 -10.31
C VAL A 107 -19.35 -25.27 -10.54
N GLU A 108 -18.63 -24.83 -9.50
CA GLU A 108 -17.56 -23.83 -9.63
C GLU A 108 -16.40 -24.34 -10.49
N ARG A 109 -16.01 -25.61 -10.37
CA ARG A 109 -14.96 -26.21 -11.22
C ARG A 109 -15.37 -26.36 -12.69
N ALA A 110 -16.66 -26.53 -12.95
CA ALA A 110 -17.20 -26.59 -14.30
C ALA A 110 -17.42 -25.21 -14.91
N ARG A 111 -17.36 -24.14 -14.11
CA ARG A 111 -17.53 -22.76 -14.58
C ARG A 111 -16.36 -22.40 -15.50
N PRO A 112 -16.60 -21.98 -16.75
CA PRO A 112 -15.53 -21.55 -17.63
C PRO A 112 -14.81 -20.35 -17.01
N ALA A 113 -13.47 -20.37 -17.02
CA ALA A 113 -12.68 -19.25 -16.54
C ALA A 113 -13.12 -17.98 -17.27
N PRO A 114 -13.31 -16.85 -16.55
CA PRO A 114 -13.58 -15.59 -17.22
C PRO A 114 -12.43 -15.33 -18.19
N VAL A 115 -12.76 -15.14 -19.47
CA VAL A 115 -11.80 -14.65 -20.44
C VAL A 115 -11.33 -13.31 -19.91
N LYS A 116 -10.06 -13.23 -19.49
CA LYS A 116 -9.42 -11.94 -19.23
C LYS A 116 -9.29 -11.25 -20.57
N GLU A 117 -10.31 -10.49 -20.96
CA GLU A 117 -10.13 -9.43 -21.94
C GLU A 117 -9.14 -8.45 -21.33
N VAL A 118 -7.89 -8.51 -21.79
CA VAL A 118 -6.98 -7.37 -21.67
C VAL A 118 -7.55 -6.34 -22.63
N ALA A 119 -8.48 -5.53 -22.13
CA ALA A 119 -9.05 -4.44 -22.91
C ALA A 119 -7.97 -3.36 -23.07
N GLU A 120 -7.33 -3.33 -24.24
CA GLU A 120 -6.83 -2.08 -24.78
C GLU A 120 -8.05 -1.18 -25.01
N ASP A 121 -8.28 -0.18 -24.14
CA ASP A 121 -9.39 0.76 -24.28
C ASP A 121 -9.17 1.67 -25.52
N PRO A 122 -10.06 1.63 -26.53
CA PRO A 122 -9.95 2.44 -27.74
C PRO A 122 -10.19 3.95 -27.56
N LEU A 123 -10.52 4.44 -26.35
CA LEU A 123 -10.96 5.83 -26.14
C LEU A 123 -10.10 6.68 -25.18
N GLY A 124 -9.01 6.16 -24.63
CA GLY A 124 -8.06 6.98 -23.83
C GLY A 124 -8.68 7.61 -22.57
N LEU A 125 -9.76 7.06 -22.05
CA LEU A 125 -10.42 7.52 -20.83
C LEU A 125 -9.92 6.64 -19.68
N GLY A 126 -8.89 7.11 -18.97
CA GLY A 126 -8.27 6.38 -17.85
C GLY A 126 -9.28 5.87 -16.81
N GLU A 127 -8.85 4.85 -16.07
CA GLU A 127 -9.58 4.19 -14.97
C GLU A 127 -10.23 5.21 -14.03
N VAL A 128 -11.43 4.89 -13.53
CA VAL A 128 -12.09 5.69 -12.49
C VAL A 128 -11.96 4.96 -11.16
N VAL A 129 -11.35 5.63 -10.19
CA VAL A 129 -11.19 5.16 -8.80
C VAL A 129 -12.26 5.84 -7.94
N GLU A 130 -13.03 5.02 -7.21
CA GLU A 130 -14.06 5.47 -6.28
C GLU A 130 -13.53 5.39 -4.84
N ILE A 131 -13.56 6.52 -4.12
CA ILE A 131 -13.11 6.62 -2.73
C ILE A 131 -14.23 7.26 -1.93
N GLY A 132 -15.05 6.44 -1.26
CA GLY A 132 -16.26 6.94 -0.60
C GLY A 132 -17.25 7.48 -1.65
N GLU A 133 -17.61 8.76 -1.56
CA GLU A 133 -18.48 9.42 -2.54
C GLU A 133 -17.69 10.12 -3.66
N ASP A 134 -16.35 10.22 -3.52
CA ASP A 134 -15.49 10.89 -4.47
C ASP A 134 -15.09 9.96 -5.63
N LEU A 135 -15.05 10.53 -6.83
CA LEU A 135 -14.69 9.81 -8.06
C LEU A 135 -13.53 10.52 -8.74
N PHE A 136 -12.43 9.79 -8.89
CA PHE A 136 -11.19 10.29 -9.47
C PHE A 136 -10.88 9.55 -10.76
N ARG A 137 -10.66 10.29 -11.84
CA ARG A 137 -10.23 9.72 -13.12
C ARG A 137 -8.72 9.73 -13.21
N VAL A 138 -8.10 8.56 -13.31
CA VAL A 138 -6.65 8.39 -13.43
C VAL A 138 -6.14 9.09 -14.69
N ALA A 139 -5.06 9.83 -14.53
CA ALA A 139 -4.37 10.59 -15.55
C ALA A 139 -2.98 9.99 -15.78
N GLY A 140 -2.82 9.28 -16.90
CA GLY A 140 -1.58 8.60 -17.25
C GLY A 140 -1.47 7.18 -16.69
N ALA A 141 -0.34 6.53 -16.96
CA ALA A 141 -0.06 5.19 -16.47
C ALA A 141 0.43 5.24 -15.01
N PRO A 142 -0.10 4.40 -14.11
CA PRO A 142 0.39 4.34 -12.74
C PRO A 142 1.83 3.81 -12.69
N VAL A 143 2.60 4.31 -11.73
CA VAL A 143 3.86 3.69 -11.33
C VAL A 143 3.55 2.63 -10.28
N GLU A 144 3.88 1.38 -10.59
CA GLU A 144 3.62 0.24 -9.72
C GLU A 144 4.89 -0.31 -9.07
N GLU A 145 4.77 -0.68 -7.81
CA GLU A 145 5.79 -1.38 -7.04
C GLU A 145 5.16 -2.64 -6.45
N TRP A 146 5.77 -3.79 -6.76
CA TRP A 146 5.28 -5.10 -6.33
C TRP A 146 6.08 -5.60 -5.14
N SER A 147 5.39 -6.21 -4.17
CA SER A 147 6.04 -6.86 -3.04
C SER A 147 6.86 -8.05 -3.53
N ALA A 148 7.90 -8.44 -2.78
CA ALA A 148 8.81 -9.51 -3.21
C ALA A 148 8.10 -10.87 -3.44
N ASP A 149 6.97 -11.09 -2.77
CA ASP A 149 6.11 -12.27 -2.91
C ASP A 149 5.01 -12.12 -4.00
N ASN A 150 4.97 -10.98 -4.71
CA ASN A 150 3.92 -10.61 -5.67
C ASN A 150 2.48 -10.64 -5.10
N ALA A 151 2.32 -10.57 -3.77
CA ALA A 151 1.02 -10.59 -3.12
C ALA A 151 0.36 -9.20 -3.07
N THR A 152 1.16 -8.13 -3.08
CA THR A 152 0.71 -6.74 -2.97
C THR A 152 1.33 -5.86 -4.05
N VAL A 153 0.55 -4.91 -4.54
CA VAL A 153 1.01 -3.85 -5.43
C VAL A 153 0.70 -2.50 -4.80
N VAL A 154 1.67 -1.59 -4.83
CA VAL A 154 1.46 -0.17 -4.55
C VAL A 154 1.51 0.57 -5.88
N SER A 155 0.39 1.17 -6.27
CA SER A 155 0.31 2.03 -7.44
C SER A 155 0.27 3.50 -7.04
N ARG A 156 0.92 4.35 -7.84
CA ARG A 156 1.01 5.80 -7.63
C ARG A 156 0.72 6.51 -8.94
N THR A 157 -0.23 7.44 -8.94
CA THR A 157 -0.68 8.08 -10.18
C THR A 157 -1.35 9.43 -9.93
N PHE A 158 -1.40 10.28 -10.94
CA PHE A 158 -2.21 11.48 -10.91
C PHE A 158 -3.66 11.16 -11.25
N ALA A 159 -4.61 11.93 -10.71
CA ALA A 159 -6.00 11.82 -11.11
C ALA A 159 -6.77 13.15 -11.00
N LEU A 160 -7.90 13.20 -11.69
CA LEU A 160 -8.80 14.36 -11.73
C LEU A 160 -10.11 14.04 -11.01
N GLY A 161 -10.47 14.85 -10.02
CA GLY A 161 -11.79 14.83 -9.40
C GLY A 161 -12.86 15.42 -10.32
N ARG A 162 -14.13 15.07 -10.10
CA ARG A 162 -15.27 15.60 -10.87
C ARG A 162 -15.45 17.12 -10.76
N ASP A 163 -15.00 17.70 -9.67
CA ASP A 163 -14.96 19.14 -9.40
C ASP A 163 -13.77 19.85 -10.07
N GLY A 164 -12.93 19.11 -10.80
CA GLY A 164 -11.75 19.63 -11.46
C GLY A 164 -10.52 19.73 -10.55
N ARG A 165 -10.58 19.21 -9.31
CA ARG A 165 -9.41 19.14 -8.44
C ARG A 165 -8.39 18.15 -9.00
N HIS A 166 -7.10 18.47 -8.89
CA HIS A 166 -6.01 17.56 -9.22
C HIS A 166 -5.61 16.82 -7.95
N VAL A 167 -5.45 15.50 -8.02
CA VAL A 167 -4.98 14.69 -6.89
C VAL A 167 -3.80 13.81 -7.27
N TRP A 168 -3.00 13.49 -6.26
CA TRP A 168 -2.04 12.39 -6.29
C TRP A 168 -2.64 11.19 -5.55
N LEU A 169 -2.89 10.12 -6.29
CA LEU A 169 -3.44 8.87 -5.79
C LEU A 169 -2.31 7.89 -5.45
N ARG A 170 -2.42 7.28 -4.27
CA ARG A 170 -1.63 6.11 -3.91
C ARG A 170 -2.54 5.02 -3.41
N ARG A 171 -2.34 3.82 -3.92
CA ARG A 171 -3.21 2.67 -3.67
C ARG A 171 -2.35 1.47 -3.37
N ALA A 172 -2.61 0.79 -2.26
CA ALA A 172 -2.03 -0.48 -1.90
C ALA A 172 -3.11 -1.57 -2.00
N GLU A 173 -2.99 -2.45 -2.99
CA GLU A 173 -3.91 -3.56 -3.24
C GLU A 173 -3.24 -4.89 -2.94
N SER A 174 -3.94 -5.76 -2.21
CA SER A 174 -3.41 -7.06 -1.85
C SER A 174 -4.33 -8.18 -2.29
N ARG A 175 -3.75 -9.22 -2.90
CA ARG A 175 -4.46 -10.47 -3.25
C ARG A 175 -4.63 -11.36 -2.02
N GLU A 176 -3.65 -11.36 -1.12
CA GLU A 176 -3.63 -12.13 0.11
C GLU A 176 -3.08 -11.28 1.27
N PRO A 177 -3.61 -11.39 2.49
CA PRO A 177 -3.06 -10.67 3.65
C PRO A 177 -1.67 -11.24 4.03
N GLY A 178 -0.64 -10.40 4.06
CA GLY A 178 0.72 -10.80 4.46
C GLY A 178 1.51 -9.72 5.22
N PRO A 179 2.71 -10.03 5.74
CA PRO A 179 3.55 -9.06 6.44
C PRO A 179 3.89 -7.83 5.61
N GLU A 180 4.22 -8.01 4.32
CA GLU A 180 4.52 -6.91 3.39
C GLU A 180 3.28 -6.04 3.11
N THR A 181 2.10 -6.67 2.98
CA THR A 181 0.82 -5.97 2.89
C THR A 181 0.58 -5.08 4.10
N LEU A 182 0.74 -5.65 5.31
CA LEU A 182 0.53 -4.92 6.55
C LEU A 182 1.52 -3.77 6.70
N ARG A 183 2.76 -3.95 6.24
CA ARG A 183 3.78 -2.91 6.21
C ARG A 183 3.31 -1.72 5.39
N TRP A 184 3.07 -1.88 4.08
CA TRP A 184 2.67 -0.77 3.21
C TRP A 184 1.35 -0.13 3.63
N ARG A 185 0.40 -0.92 4.14
CA ARG A 185 -0.84 -0.36 4.70
C ARG A 185 -0.57 0.52 5.93
N ALA A 186 0.36 0.12 6.79
CA ALA A 186 0.76 0.95 7.94
C ALA A 186 1.48 2.23 7.50
N GLU A 187 2.28 2.19 6.44
CA GLU A 187 2.95 3.38 5.89
C GLU A 187 1.94 4.41 5.37
N LEU A 188 0.99 3.99 4.51
CA LEU A 188 -0.02 4.90 3.98
C LEU A 188 -1.01 5.37 5.06
N ALA A 189 -1.31 4.54 6.07
CA ALA A 189 -2.14 4.96 7.20
C ALA A 189 -1.43 6.02 8.07
N ALA A 190 -0.14 5.84 8.37
CA ALA A 190 0.64 6.81 9.13
C ALA A 190 0.75 8.15 8.40
N GLU A 191 0.87 8.12 7.07
CA GLU A 191 0.82 9.33 6.27
C GLU A 191 -0.56 10.01 6.30
N GLN A 192 -1.63 9.25 6.11
CA GLN A 192 -3.00 9.79 6.20
C GLN A 192 -3.26 10.42 7.58
N ASP A 193 -2.75 9.84 8.66
CA ASP A 193 -2.87 10.39 10.00
C ASP A 193 -2.12 11.72 10.14
N LEU A 194 -0.88 11.79 9.64
CA LEU A 194 -0.09 13.02 9.66
C LEU A 194 -0.76 14.13 8.83
N LEU A 195 -1.18 13.82 7.60
CA LEU A 195 -1.82 14.81 6.72
C LEU A 195 -3.19 15.26 7.26
N GLY A 196 -3.88 14.41 8.01
CA GLY A 196 -5.11 14.74 8.72
C GLY A 196 -4.96 15.84 9.78
N GLU A 197 -3.72 16.11 10.25
CA GLU A 197 -3.45 17.24 11.16
C GLU A 197 -3.54 18.62 10.49
N GLY A 198 -3.51 18.68 9.15
CA GLY A 198 -3.59 19.95 8.41
C GLY A 198 -2.37 20.85 8.59
N LEU A 199 -1.17 20.25 8.63
CA LEU A 199 0.08 20.99 8.84
C LEU A 199 0.40 21.91 7.63
N PRO A 200 0.96 23.11 7.88
CA PRO A 200 1.24 24.08 6.82
C PRO A 200 2.26 23.55 5.80
N GLY A 201 1.99 23.77 4.51
CA GLY A 201 2.87 23.38 3.41
C GLY A 201 2.81 21.89 3.02
N LEU A 202 2.03 21.07 3.74
CA LEU A 202 1.73 19.69 3.34
C LEU A 202 0.40 19.63 2.56
N PRO A 203 0.26 18.67 1.62
CA PRO A 203 -0.96 18.54 0.84
C PRO A 203 -2.14 18.09 1.71
N ALA A 204 -3.34 18.58 1.39
CA ALA A 204 -4.55 18.19 2.09
C ALA A 204 -5.00 16.79 1.66
N VAL A 205 -5.59 16.03 2.58
CA VAL A 205 -6.25 14.76 2.25
C VAL A 205 -7.55 15.07 1.51
N ALA A 206 -7.61 14.68 0.23
CA ALA A 206 -8.78 14.89 -0.62
C ALA A 206 -9.83 13.79 -0.40
N ALA A 207 -9.38 12.55 -0.27
CA ALA A 207 -10.19 11.38 0.05
C ALA A 207 -9.29 10.23 0.52
N ALA A 208 -9.81 9.35 1.36
CA ALA A 208 -9.11 8.13 1.75
C ALA A 208 -10.12 7.00 2.03
N ALA A 209 -9.74 5.77 1.72
CA ALA A 209 -10.51 4.60 2.11
C ALA A 209 -9.57 3.48 2.57
N LEU A 210 -10.00 2.80 3.64
CA LEU A 210 -9.29 1.68 4.24
C LEU A 210 -10.24 0.49 4.34
N THR A 211 -10.07 -0.49 3.46
CA THR A 211 -10.79 -1.78 3.50
C THR A 211 -9.81 -2.90 3.82
N PRO A 212 -10.24 -4.11 4.22
CA PRO A 212 -9.32 -5.23 4.44
C PRO A 212 -8.45 -5.60 3.23
N ALA A 213 -8.93 -5.34 2.00
CA ALA A 213 -8.25 -5.70 0.75
C ALA A 213 -7.43 -4.54 0.14
N GLU A 214 -7.75 -3.30 0.52
CA GLU A 214 -7.21 -2.11 -0.14
C GLU A 214 -7.04 -0.93 0.82
N LEU A 215 -5.95 -0.18 0.66
CA LEU A 215 -5.82 1.17 1.22
C LEU A 215 -5.58 2.14 0.06
N VAL A 216 -6.42 3.17 -0.05
CA VAL A 216 -6.27 4.23 -1.05
C VAL A 216 -6.26 5.59 -0.37
N LEU A 217 -5.30 6.43 -0.77
CA LEU A 217 -5.12 7.80 -0.29
C LEU A 217 -5.00 8.74 -1.49
N ALA A 218 -5.91 9.70 -1.56
CA ALA A 218 -5.89 10.82 -2.49
C ALA A 218 -5.50 12.08 -1.74
N VAL A 219 -4.46 12.78 -2.20
CA VAL A 219 -4.06 14.08 -1.67
C VAL A 219 -4.17 15.15 -2.74
N ASP A 220 -4.61 16.35 -2.35
CA ASP A 220 -4.74 17.47 -3.27
C ASP A 220 -3.36 17.93 -3.77
N VAL A 221 -3.26 18.20 -5.07
CA VAL A 221 -2.07 18.79 -5.68
C VAL A 221 -2.43 20.04 -6.51
N PRO A 222 -1.53 21.02 -6.62
CA PRO A 222 -1.85 22.28 -7.32
C PRO A 222 -2.09 22.09 -8.82
N SER A 223 -1.31 21.19 -9.44
CA SER A 223 -1.44 20.78 -10.84
C SER A 223 -0.62 19.50 -11.07
N PHE A 224 -0.59 19.00 -12.31
CA PHE A 224 0.31 17.91 -12.73
C PHE A 224 1.66 18.40 -13.25
N THR A 225 1.91 19.72 -13.26
CA THR A 225 3.19 20.29 -13.68
C THR A 225 4.18 20.20 -12.55
N SER A 226 5.29 19.50 -12.80
CA SER A 226 6.40 19.40 -11.85
C SER A 226 7.26 20.66 -11.83
N MET A 227 8.01 20.86 -10.75
CA MET A 227 9.04 21.90 -10.65
C MET A 227 10.07 21.75 -11.78
N GLY A 228 10.43 20.52 -12.14
CA GLY A 228 11.33 20.22 -13.26
C GLY A 228 10.81 20.74 -14.59
N ASP A 229 9.61 20.30 -14.98
CA ASP A 229 8.97 20.70 -16.24
C ASP A 229 8.73 22.21 -16.28
N PHE A 230 8.35 22.78 -15.14
CA PHE A 230 8.17 24.21 -15.01
C PHE A 230 9.50 24.91 -15.29
N TYR A 231 10.59 24.62 -14.59
CA TYR A 231 11.83 25.39 -14.75
C TYR A 231 12.72 24.96 -15.92
N GLU A 232 12.31 23.98 -16.72
CA GLU A 232 13.07 23.49 -17.86
C GLU A 232 13.50 24.62 -18.80
N GLY A 233 14.81 24.74 -19.03
CA GLY A 233 15.41 25.76 -19.91
C GLY A 233 15.34 27.21 -19.40
N ARG A 234 14.51 27.52 -18.40
CA ARG A 234 14.23 28.91 -17.94
C ARG A 234 14.73 29.25 -16.54
N GLY A 235 15.13 28.25 -15.75
CA GLY A 235 15.60 28.39 -14.36
C GLY A 235 16.75 29.39 -14.15
N ARG A 236 17.54 29.67 -15.19
CA ARG A 236 18.78 30.46 -15.11
C ARG A 236 18.59 31.97 -15.28
N ALA A 237 17.44 32.42 -15.77
CA ALA A 237 17.20 33.85 -15.98
C ALA A 237 17.09 34.59 -14.63
N ALA A 238 17.57 35.84 -14.57
CA ALA A 238 17.62 36.61 -13.32
C ALA A 238 16.25 36.77 -12.64
N GLU A 239 15.21 37.06 -13.42
CA GLU A 239 13.84 37.14 -12.90
C GLU A 239 13.37 35.80 -12.33
N THR A 240 13.72 34.69 -13.00
CA THR A 240 13.37 33.33 -12.54
C THR A 240 14.05 33.00 -11.20
N VAL A 241 15.34 33.31 -11.06
CA VAL A 241 16.09 33.09 -9.81
C VAL A 241 15.47 33.87 -8.66
N LYS A 242 15.06 35.12 -8.93
CA LYS A 242 14.43 36.00 -7.93
C LYS A 242 13.09 35.47 -7.44
N VAL A 243 12.24 34.95 -8.34
CA VAL A 243 10.92 34.43 -7.95
C VAL A 243 10.99 33.01 -7.35
N LEU A 244 11.99 32.21 -7.72
CA LEU A 244 12.14 30.84 -7.23
C LEU A 244 12.27 30.77 -5.70
N GLY A 245 13.04 31.67 -5.09
CA GLY A 245 13.20 31.71 -3.63
C GLY A 245 11.88 31.93 -2.90
N ALA A 246 11.03 32.82 -3.41
CA ALA A 246 9.69 33.07 -2.87
C ALA A 246 8.75 31.87 -3.12
N ALA A 247 8.84 31.24 -4.29
CA ALA A 247 8.01 30.09 -4.64
C ALA A 247 8.24 28.87 -3.73
N LEU A 248 9.39 28.77 -3.07
CA LEU A 248 9.75 27.68 -2.16
C LEU A 248 9.21 27.83 -0.73
N GLU A 249 8.47 28.89 -0.43
CA GLU A 249 7.97 29.16 0.92
C GLU A 249 7.14 28.00 1.49
N ASP A 250 6.13 27.54 0.73
CA ASP A 250 5.25 26.46 1.18
C ASP A 250 5.97 25.11 1.22
N VAL A 251 6.89 24.86 0.28
CA VAL A 251 7.76 23.66 0.31
C VAL A 251 8.60 23.62 1.59
N CYS A 252 9.26 24.72 1.94
CA CYS A 252 10.05 24.81 3.16
C CYS A 252 9.19 24.70 4.41
N ALA A 253 7.96 25.22 4.40
CA ALA A 253 7.02 25.08 5.50
C ALA A 253 6.60 23.62 5.71
N GLY A 254 6.27 22.90 4.63
CA GLY A 254 5.91 21.48 4.68
C GLY A 254 7.06 20.60 5.17
N LEU A 255 8.28 20.84 4.66
CA LEU A 255 9.48 20.15 5.15
C LEU A 255 9.75 20.45 6.63
N ALA A 256 9.61 21.71 7.06
CA ALA A 256 9.77 22.07 8.47
C ALA A 256 8.73 21.38 9.37
N ALA A 257 7.50 21.22 8.88
CA ALA A 257 6.45 20.51 9.59
C ALA A 257 6.78 19.02 9.77
N LEU A 258 7.31 18.36 8.73
CA LEU A 258 7.83 16.99 8.82
C LEU A 258 8.97 16.90 9.82
N HIS A 259 9.95 17.80 9.73
CA HIS A 259 11.12 17.81 10.61
C HIS A 259 10.75 18.01 12.08
N ALA A 260 9.73 18.83 12.36
CA ALA A 260 9.20 19.02 13.71
C ALA A 260 8.56 17.75 14.30
N LYS A 261 8.10 16.83 13.45
CA LYS A 261 7.62 15.50 13.82
C LYS A 261 8.74 14.46 13.93
N GLY A 262 9.99 14.86 13.67
CA GLY A 262 11.15 13.99 13.73
C GLY A 262 11.29 13.07 12.51
N VAL A 263 10.61 13.38 11.40
CA VAL A 263 10.70 12.63 10.14
C VAL A 263 11.22 13.52 9.01
N ALA A 264 11.93 12.93 8.06
CA ALA A 264 12.37 13.59 6.83
C ALA A 264 11.48 13.16 5.66
N HIS A 265 11.33 14.00 4.63
CA HIS A 265 10.63 13.65 3.40
C HIS A 265 11.36 12.54 2.65
N GLY A 266 12.70 12.60 2.51
CA GLY A 266 13.52 11.49 2.01
C GLY A 266 13.31 11.07 0.55
N ASP A 267 12.63 11.89 -0.26
CA ASP A 267 12.38 11.64 -1.70
C ASP A 267 12.16 12.96 -2.46
N LEU A 268 12.96 13.97 -2.13
CA LEU A 268 12.91 15.25 -2.82
C LEU A 268 13.55 15.12 -4.21
N THR A 269 12.75 15.34 -5.24
CA THR A 269 13.13 15.33 -6.65
C THR A 269 12.45 16.50 -7.35
N LEU A 270 12.86 16.81 -8.59
CA LEU A 270 12.16 17.79 -9.41
C LEU A 270 10.69 17.41 -9.69
N GLY A 271 10.33 16.12 -9.54
CA GLY A 271 8.99 15.57 -9.77
C GLY A 271 8.13 15.41 -8.52
N SER A 272 8.70 15.50 -7.31
CA SER A 272 7.95 15.47 -6.04
C SER A 272 7.57 16.86 -5.53
N ILE A 273 7.99 17.92 -6.24
CA ILE A 273 7.53 19.30 -6.04
C ILE A 273 6.70 19.70 -7.26
N LEU A 274 5.48 20.16 -7.03
CA LEU A 274 4.53 20.55 -8.06
C LEU A 274 4.31 22.06 -8.02
N THR A 275 3.81 22.61 -9.12
CA THR A 275 3.59 24.05 -9.25
C THR A 275 2.18 24.37 -9.71
N ASP A 276 1.66 25.51 -9.30
CA ASP A 276 0.41 26.04 -9.86
C ASP A 276 0.66 26.94 -11.10
N ARG A 277 -0.41 27.52 -11.66
CA ARG A 277 -0.30 28.44 -12.80
C ARG A 277 0.37 29.77 -12.45
N ARG A 278 0.47 30.11 -11.16
CA ARG A 278 1.09 31.33 -10.64
C ARG A 278 2.58 31.12 -10.33
N GLY A 279 3.05 29.87 -10.35
CA GLY A 279 4.43 29.49 -10.05
C GLY A 279 4.68 29.21 -8.57
N ALA A 280 3.65 29.11 -7.73
CA ALA A 280 3.79 28.69 -6.34
C ALA A 280 4.11 27.19 -6.29
N LEU A 281 5.11 26.80 -5.50
CA LEU A 281 5.54 25.40 -5.39
C LEU A 281 4.97 24.76 -4.12
N ALA A 282 4.56 23.49 -4.24
CA ALA A 282 4.08 22.69 -3.13
C ALA A 282 4.61 21.26 -3.21
N LEU A 283 4.75 20.61 -2.06
CA LEU A 283 5.08 19.18 -2.00
C LEU A 283 3.92 18.35 -2.55
N ARG A 284 4.23 17.32 -3.34
CA ARG A 284 3.23 16.38 -3.88
C ARG A 284 2.67 15.46 -2.80
N ASP A 285 3.53 15.00 -1.90
CA ASP A 285 3.28 14.00 -0.87
C ASP A 285 4.30 14.13 0.28
N THR A 286 4.32 13.19 1.22
CA THR A 286 5.37 13.13 2.26
C THR A 286 6.59 12.29 1.87
N GLY A 287 6.73 11.94 0.59
CA GLY A 287 7.79 11.07 0.07
C GLY A 287 7.89 9.73 0.79
N ARG A 288 9.06 9.52 1.42
CA ARG A 288 9.46 8.31 2.14
C ARG A 288 9.45 8.49 3.66
N ALA A 289 8.81 9.53 4.19
CA ALA A 289 8.77 9.80 5.64
C ALA A 289 8.30 8.61 6.49
N PHE A 290 7.41 7.78 5.95
CA PHE A 290 6.86 6.61 6.61
C PHE A 290 7.36 5.28 6.03
N ALA A 291 8.25 5.31 5.04
CA ALA A 291 8.77 4.10 4.42
C ALA A 291 9.44 3.22 5.48
N HIS A 292 9.06 1.94 5.53
CA HIS A 292 9.66 1.01 6.46
C HIS A 292 11.14 0.82 6.13
N SER A 293 11.95 0.81 7.19
CA SER A 293 13.35 0.40 7.10
C SER A 293 13.66 -0.64 8.16
N SER A 294 14.34 -1.71 7.75
CA SER A 294 14.91 -2.72 8.65
C SER A 294 16.06 -2.17 9.48
N ASP A 295 16.79 -1.18 8.97
CA ASP A 295 17.90 -0.51 9.66
C ASP A 295 17.54 0.97 9.95
N PRO A 296 17.49 1.40 11.22
CA PRO A 296 17.26 2.80 11.55
C PRO A 296 18.25 3.78 10.90
N SER A 297 19.46 3.35 10.56
CA SER A 297 20.47 4.18 9.90
C SER A 297 20.17 4.46 8.42
N ASP A 298 19.30 3.69 7.79
CA ASP A 298 18.82 3.94 6.42
C ASP A 298 17.71 5.01 6.37
N ARG A 299 17.24 5.50 7.53
CA ARG A 299 16.24 6.56 7.59
C ARG A 299 16.90 7.90 7.28
N PHE A 300 16.32 8.65 6.36
CA PHE A 300 16.74 10.00 6.06
C PHE A 300 16.61 10.90 7.30
N ALA A 301 17.62 11.73 7.51
CA ALA A 301 17.60 12.77 8.51
C ALA A 301 17.05 14.08 7.91
N PRO A 302 16.50 14.99 8.73
CA PRO A 302 16.11 16.33 8.28
C PRO A 302 17.20 17.09 7.48
N ALA A 303 18.47 16.87 7.84
CA ALA A 303 19.61 17.47 7.14
C ALA A 303 19.81 16.93 5.71
N ASP A 304 19.27 15.75 5.38
CA ASP A 304 19.32 15.19 4.04
C ASP A 304 18.29 15.87 3.13
N ASP A 305 17.11 16.23 3.63
CA ASP A 305 16.14 17.04 2.89
C ASP A 305 16.70 18.45 2.58
N VAL A 306 17.42 19.04 3.53
CA VAL A 306 18.07 20.35 3.35
C VAL A 306 19.07 20.30 2.20
N ARG A 307 19.90 19.24 2.16
CA ARG A 307 20.84 19.02 1.05
C ARG A 307 20.10 18.77 -0.25
N ALA A 308 19.13 17.86 -0.26
CA ALA A 308 18.39 17.49 -1.46
C ALA A 308 17.68 18.71 -2.08
N LEU A 309 16.98 19.53 -1.28
CA LEU A 309 16.37 20.76 -1.79
C LEU A 309 17.42 21.72 -2.37
N ALA A 310 18.57 21.89 -1.70
CA ALA A 310 19.64 22.74 -2.19
C ALA A 310 20.23 22.22 -3.52
N GLU A 311 20.36 20.91 -3.70
CA GLU A 311 20.81 20.28 -4.95
C GLU A 311 19.83 20.56 -6.10
N LEU A 312 18.51 20.43 -5.86
CA LEU A 312 17.47 20.73 -6.85
C LEU A 312 17.48 22.20 -7.25
N VAL A 313 17.56 23.10 -6.27
CA VAL A 313 17.61 24.54 -6.53
C VAL A 313 18.89 24.91 -7.28
N HIS A 314 20.04 24.36 -6.89
CA HIS A 314 21.31 24.57 -7.59
C HIS A 314 21.23 24.11 -9.05
N LEU A 315 20.64 22.93 -9.29
CA LEU A 315 20.44 22.39 -10.64
C LEU A 315 19.59 23.33 -11.50
N ILE A 316 18.49 23.85 -10.96
CA ILE A 316 17.60 24.77 -11.68
C ILE A 316 18.32 26.08 -12.04
N VAL A 317 18.99 26.70 -11.07
CA VAL A 317 19.57 28.03 -11.27
C VAL A 317 20.89 28.01 -12.03
N THR A 318 21.57 26.86 -12.12
CA THR A 318 22.86 26.75 -12.84
C THR A 318 22.79 25.88 -14.09
N GLY A 319 21.78 25.01 -14.21
CA GLY A 319 21.65 24.01 -15.26
C GLY A 319 22.53 22.76 -15.08
N ARG A 320 23.17 22.57 -13.92
CA ARG A 320 24.04 21.43 -13.62
C ARG A 320 24.02 21.07 -12.13
N SER A 321 24.41 19.85 -11.80
CA SER A 321 24.57 19.43 -10.40
C SER A 321 25.68 20.21 -9.70
N PRO A 322 25.62 20.38 -8.36
CA PRO A 322 26.67 21.04 -7.60
C PRO A 322 28.05 20.43 -7.83
N VAL A 323 29.05 21.29 -7.98
CA VAL A 323 30.46 20.91 -8.02
C VAL A 323 31.10 21.38 -6.72
N PRO A 324 31.85 20.52 -6.00
CA PRO A 324 32.49 20.89 -4.74
C PRO A 324 33.32 22.17 -4.89
N MET A 325 33.17 23.09 -3.92
CA MET A 325 33.88 24.37 -3.85
C MET A 325 33.56 25.39 -4.96
N VAL A 326 32.65 25.10 -5.89
CA VAL A 326 32.26 26.01 -6.96
C VAL A 326 30.94 26.70 -6.60
N SER A 327 30.98 28.02 -6.39
CA SER A 327 29.78 28.81 -6.07
C SER A 327 28.78 28.84 -7.24
N ALA A 328 27.48 28.77 -6.91
CA ALA A 328 26.41 28.94 -7.89
C ALA A 328 26.49 30.29 -8.63
N SER A 329 26.95 31.37 -7.97
CA SER A 329 27.11 32.69 -8.59
C SER A 329 28.19 32.72 -9.67
N ILE A 330 29.20 31.84 -9.59
CA ILE A 330 30.22 31.68 -10.64
C ILE A 330 29.64 30.96 -11.85
N LEU A 331 28.74 30.00 -11.62
CA LEU A 331 28.12 29.22 -12.69
C LEU A 331 26.95 29.96 -13.35
N ASN A 332 26.30 30.84 -12.61
CA ASN A 332 25.28 31.76 -13.08
C ASN A 332 25.39 33.11 -12.35
N PRO A 333 25.90 34.17 -13.01
CA PRO A 333 26.01 35.51 -12.43
C PRO A 333 24.67 36.15 -12.02
N ALA A 334 23.54 35.59 -12.47
CA ALA A 334 22.23 36.04 -12.05
C ALA A 334 21.85 35.59 -10.62
N VAL A 335 22.61 34.64 -10.04
CA VAL A 335 22.40 34.16 -8.67
C VAL A 335 23.02 35.14 -7.67
N PRO A 336 22.23 35.74 -6.77
CA PRO A 336 22.77 36.65 -5.76
C PRO A 336 23.77 35.97 -4.83
N GLU A 337 24.77 36.70 -4.38
CA GLU A 337 25.81 36.19 -3.48
C GLU A 337 25.25 35.64 -2.15
N GLY A 338 24.18 36.23 -1.62
CA GLY A 338 23.47 35.69 -0.45
C GLY A 338 22.84 34.33 -0.71
N PHE A 339 22.16 34.20 -1.84
CA PHE A 339 21.54 32.96 -2.31
C PHE A 339 22.58 31.87 -2.52
N ALA A 340 23.70 32.19 -3.19
CA ALA A 340 24.78 31.25 -3.44
C ALA A 340 25.43 30.75 -2.14
N ARG A 341 25.64 31.62 -1.15
CA ARG A 341 26.14 31.21 0.18
C ARG A 341 25.17 30.31 0.93
N ALA A 342 23.87 30.58 0.84
CA ALA A 342 22.84 29.74 1.46
C ALA A 342 22.88 28.31 0.89
N LEU A 343 22.95 28.19 -0.45
CA LEU A 343 23.12 26.90 -1.11
C LEU A 343 24.42 26.21 -0.70
N ALA A 344 25.55 26.94 -0.68
CA ALA A 344 26.84 26.36 -0.31
C ALA A 344 26.84 25.78 1.11
N ARG A 345 26.19 26.44 2.07
CA ARG A 345 26.01 25.92 3.44
C ARG A 345 25.14 24.66 3.45
N ALA A 346 23.97 24.70 2.80
CA ALA A 346 23.04 23.57 2.75
C ALA A 346 23.63 22.33 2.03
N LEU A 347 24.58 22.56 1.12
CA LEU A 347 25.31 21.52 0.40
C LEU A 347 26.56 20.99 1.15
N SER A 348 26.79 21.39 2.41
CA SER A 348 27.93 20.89 3.17
C SER A 348 27.93 19.35 3.24
N GLU A 349 29.12 18.76 3.19
CA GLU A 349 29.31 17.33 3.38
C GLU A 349 28.95 16.94 4.82
N ASP A 350 29.24 17.80 5.80
CA ASP A 350 28.83 17.59 7.21
C ASP A 350 27.35 17.97 7.40
N PRO A 351 26.45 17.00 7.73
CA PRO A 351 25.04 17.27 7.99
C PRO A 351 24.78 18.32 9.07
N ALA A 352 25.66 18.44 10.07
CA ALA A 352 25.49 19.39 11.16
C ALA A 352 25.66 20.85 10.71
N GLU A 353 26.38 21.11 9.61
CA GLU A 353 26.65 22.45 9.10
C GLU A 353 25.52 22.99 8.21
N ARG A 354 24.68 22.10 7.67
CA ARG A 354 23.65 22.41 6.65
C ARG A 354 22.57 23.38 7.13
N GLY A 355 22.36 23.46 8.45
CA GLY A 355 21.34 24.31 9.08
C GLY A 355 19.92 23.76 8.94
N HIS A 356 18.93 24.56 9.31
CA HIS A 356 17.51 24.18 9.24
C HIS A 356 16.88 24.56 7.91
N ILE A 357 15.88 23.79 7.47
CA ILE A 357 15.17 24.04 6.20
C ILE A 357 14.52 25.43 6.15
N SER A 358 13.98 25.91 7.28
CA SER A 358 13.39 27.25 7.41
C SER A 358 14.43 28.36 7.23
N GLU A 359 15.67 28.13 7.66
CA GLU A 359 16.77 29.09 7.45
C GLU A 359 17.15 29.16 5.97
N LEU A 360 17.25 28.00 5.30
CA LEU A 360 17.51 27.94 3.86
C LEU A 360 16.43 28.71 3.09
N GLY A 361 15.15 28.39 3.32
CA GLY A 361 14.03 29.09 2.66
C GLY A 361 14.01 30.60 2.94
N ALA A 362 14.35 31.05 4.14
CA ALA A 362 14.43 32.47 4.46
C ALA A 362 15.59 33.18 3.75
N GLN A 363 16.72 32.51 3.51
CA GLN A 363 17.88 33.07 2.83
C GLN A 363 17.71 33.10 1.31
N LEU A 364 17.08 32.08 0.72
CA LEU A 364 16.81 32.05 -0.73
C LEU A 364 15.80 33.13 -1.18
N ARG A 365 14.97 33.64 -0.26
CA ARG A 365 14.00 34.73 -0.51
C ARG A 365 14.60 36.14 -0.57
N ARG A 366 15.83 36.33 -0.10
CA ARG A 366 16.47 37.65 0.03
C ARG A 366 17.23 38.05 -1.22
#